data_AF-A0AA44UUW5-F1
#
_entry.id   AF-A0AA44UUW5-F1
#
_cell.length_a   1.000
_cell.length_b   1.000
_cell.length_c   1.000
_cell.angle_alpha   90.00
_cell.angle_beta   90.00
_cell.angle_gamma   90.00
#
_symmetry.space_group_name_H-M   'P 1'
#
loop_
_entity.id
_entity.type
_entity.pdbx_description
1 polymer ?
#
loop_
_entity_poly.entity_id
_entity_poly.type
_entity_poly.pdbx_seq_one_letter_code
_entity_poly.pdbx_strand_id
1 'polypeptide(L)'
;MEYAGSGRRPKYCYQVVGGVMHDRVNAKRILDGGTPARRRGEVDDALARPIARAGQSVTDQVAALIARLDHSSSELRDALDTLADPEAVAAEIAAIQRAARAEVDAAQAVADEARAQARAARADAEAARRSAAASDAEAIEAAEARADAELARDTAIAAREVLEGEVAQVRAELEQRDTELAAALAERDTLTAARDSAIAARDTVTAESARITSELEALTREHARVETELVDARRQVELLVGERDTTAADLGAARRDLDRAETDRARLADELHEVREQAVEHRAARAAAESSLAALREQLAHDVDRERAYGEQRLADAEARHGAQLAELRTDLARLRGQMGGRTPEADAGLVNDSGSGRGTSGRKARPRAAQRRPGPTATTTDTAPADETRPVAPDAQE
;
A
#
# COMPACT_ATOMS: atom_id res chain seq x y z
N MET A 1 -1.76 0.75 102.35
CA MET A 1 -2.30 1.42 103.56
C MET A 1 -3.60 2.11 103.17
N GLU A 2 -4.46 2.40 104.14
CA GLU A 2 -5.56 3.38 104.08
C GLU A 2 -6.70 3.21 103.04
N TYR A 3 -7.90 3.04 103.60
CA TYR A 3 -9.20 3.19 102.94
C TYR A 3 -9.46 4.67 102.59
N ALA A 4 -10.00 4.95 101.40
CA ALA A 4 -10.48 6.29 101.01
C ALA A 4 -11.90 6.25 100.42
N GLY A 5 -12.82 5.52 101.07
CA GLY A 5 -14.20 5.39 100.61
C GLY A 5 -15.02 6.68 100.80
N SER A 6 -15.39 7.36 99.71
CA SER A 6 -16.20 8.59 99.72
C SER A 6 -17.70 8.32 99.97
N GLY A 7 -18.02 7.61 101.05
CA GLY A 7 -19.40 7.41 101.50
C GLY A 7 -20.05 8.74 101.90
N ARG A 8 -21.34 8.93 101.56
CA ARG A 8 -22.10 10.12 101.97
C ARG A 8 -22.07 10.24 103.50
N ARG A 9 -21.52 11.35 104.02
CA ARG A 9 -21.49 11.63 105.47
C ARG A 9 -22.90 11.52 106.06
N PRO A 10 -23.09 10.79 107.18
CA PRO A 10 -24.40 10.68 107.82
C PRO A 10 -24.89 12.07 108.27
N LYS A 11 -26.15 12.40 107.96
CA LYS A 11 -26.69 13.77 108.09
C LYS A 11 -26.89 14.25 109.54
N TYR A 12 -26.65 13.38 110.52
CA TYR A 12 -26.73 13.63 111.95
C TYR A 12 -25.58 12.89 112.64
N CYS A 13 -24.71 13.61 113.35
CA CYS A 13 -23.72 12.99 114.24
C CYS A 13 -24.29 12.98 115.66
N TYR A 14 -24.36 11.82 116.32
CA TYR A 14 -24.91 11.68 117.67
C TYR A 14 -24.01 12.27 118.78
N GLN A 15 -23.18 13.26 118.45
CA GLN A 15 -22.36 14.01 119.39
C GLN A 15 -23.22 15.06 120.12
N VAL A 16 -22.77 15.43 121.32
CA VAL A 16 -23.35 16.52 122.11
C VAL A 16 -22.49 17.76 121.89
N VAL A 17 -23.07 18.81 121.30
CA VAL A 17 -22.41 20.10 121.04
C VAL A 17 -23.20 21.18 121.79
N GLY A 18 -22.53 22.02 122.57
CA GLY A 18 -23.19 23.05 123.40
C GLY A 18 -24.19 22.51 124.45
N GLY A 19 -24.09 21.21 124.81
CA GLY A 19 -25.05 20.54 125.70
C GLY A 19 -26.34 20.06 125.02
N VAL A 20 -26.41 20.08 123.68
CA VAL A 20 -27.53 19.55 122.88
C VAL A 20 -27.04 18.38 122.01
N MET A 21 -27.77 17.27 121.98
CA MET A 21 -27.45 16.13 121.11
C MET A 21 -27.90 16.42 119.67
N HIS A 22 -26.98 16.27 118.71
CA HIS A 22 -27.22 16.48 117.27
C HIS A 22 -27.96 15.30 116.60
N ASP A 23 -29.11 14.91 117.17
CA ASP A 23 -29.99 13.89 116.60
C ASP A 23 -31.06 14.49 115.65
N ARG A 24 -31.77 13.61 114.92
CA ARG A 24 -32.84 13.97 113.98
C ARG A 24 -34.07 14.61 114.68
N VAL A 25 -34.25 14.40 115.97
CA VAL A 25 -35.43 14.86 116.75
C VAL A 25 -35.23 16.31 117.19
N ASN A 26 -34.06 16.65 117.72
CA ASN A 26 -33.69 18.03 118.04
C ASN A 26 -33.51 18.86 116.76
N ALA A 27 -32.94 18.30 115.70
CA ALA A 27 -32.86 18.97 114.40
C ALA A 27 -34.25 19.32 113.84
N LYS A 28 -35.25 18.44 114.01
CA LYS A 28 -36.64 18.77 113.65
C LYS A 28 -37.23 19.85 114.57
N ARG A 29 -37.06 19.75 115.89
CA ARG A 29 -37.57 20.76 116.84
C ARG A 29 -37.08 22.17 116.54
N ILE A 30 -35.81 22.35 116.19
CA ILE A 30 -35.25 23.67 115.82
C ILE A 30 -35.89 24.19 114.52
N LEU A 31 -36.14 23.30 113.55
CA LEU A 31 -36.82 23.62 112.29
C LEU A 31 -38.32 23.94 112.49
N ASP A 32 -38.95 23.32 113.49
CA ASP A 32 -40.32 23.59 113.95
C ASP A 32 -40.38 24.75 114.98
N GLY A 33 -39.27 25.47 115.24
CA GLY A 33 -39.21 26.67 116.11
C GLY A 33 -39.10 26.44 117.63
N GLY A 34 -38.94 25.20 118.09
CA GLY A 34 -38.91 24.82 119.51
C GLY A 34 -37.51 24.64 120.11
N THR A 35 -37.32 25.10 121.36
CA THR A 35 -36.06 24.94 122.11
C THR A 35 -35.75 23.47 122.46
N PRO A 36 -34.48 23.01 122.37
CA PRO A 36 -34.10 21.63 122.64
C PRO A 36 -34.06 21.30 124.15
N ALA A 37 -34.33 20.04 124.49
CA ALA A 37 -34.41 19.57 125.87
C ALA A 37 -33.03 19.14 126.42
N ARG A 38 -32.65 19.70 127.59
CA ARG A 38 -31.48 19.25 128.37
C ARG A 38 -31.84 18.05 129.26
N ARG A 39 -30.87 17.18 129.55
CA ARG A 39 -31.04 16.03 130.47
C ARG A 39 -31.04 16.48 131.95
N ARG A 40 -31.55 15.60 132.83
CA ARG A 40 -31.90 15.86 134.24
C ARG A 40 -31.10 14.95 135.18
N GLY A 41 -30.76 15.45 136.36
CA GLY A 41 -29.91 14.83 137.41
C GLY A 41 -28.95 15.90 137.96
N GLU A 42 -29.15 16.48 139.16
CA GLU A 42 -28.88 15.92 140.52
C GLU A 42 -27.39 16.08 140.91
N VAL A 43 -26.97 16.57 142.08
CA VAL A 43 -27.59 17.11 143.32
C VAL A 43 -26.56 18.09 143.99
N ASP A 44 -26.76 18.85 145.08
CA ASP A 44 -27.83 18.99 146.10
C ASP A 44 -27.87 20.44 146.70
N ASP A 45 -28.41 20.60 147.92
CA ASP A 45 -28.30 21.70 148.91
C ASP A 45 -29.08 23.01 148.68
N ALA A 46 -29.70 23.63 149.70
CA ALA A 46 -30.24 23.10 150.96
C ALA A 46 -31.30 24.06 151.56
N LEU A 47 -32.32 23.45 152.18
CA LEU A 47 -33.05 23.77 153.42
C LEU A 47 -32.79 25.13 154.14
N ALA A 48 -33.76 25.75 154.84
CA ALA A 48 -34.84 25.10 155.59
C ALA A 48 -36.08 25.99 155.85
N ARG A 49 -37.22 25.32 156.13
CA ARG A 49 -38.15 25.72 157.21
C ARG A 49 -37.92 24.73 158.36
N PRO A 50 -38.02 25.17 159.62
CA PRO A 50 -39.03 24.52 160.47
C PRO A 50 -39.74 25.46 161.46
N ILE A 51 -40.88 24.99 161.97
CA ILE A 51 -41.64 25.58 163.08
C ILE A 51 -41.25 24.82 164.36
N ALA A 52 -40.79 25.51 165.42
CA ALA A 52 -41.11 25.22 166.84
C ALA A 52 -40.18 25.93 167.86
N ARG A 53 -40.72 26.86 168.64
CA ARG A 53 -40.92 26.69 170.10
C ARG A 53 -41.79 27.81 170.67
N ALA A 54 -42.47 27.52 171.78
CA ALA A 54 -43.35 28.47 172.48
C ALA A 54 -42.58 29.27 173.53
N GLY A 55 -43.06 30.49 173.86
CA GLY A 55 -42.59 31.26 175.02
C GLY A 55 -42.22 32.72 174.78
N GLN A 56 -43.06 33.50 174.07
CA GLN A 56 -42.97 34.97 174.05
C GLN A 56 -44.34 35.61 174.28
N SER A 57 -44.34 36.79 174.89
CA SER A 57 -45.50 37.43 175.49
C SER A 57 -46.35 38.24 174.49
N VAL A 58 -47.64 38.38 174.78
CA VAL A 58 -48.60 39.15 173.95
C VAL A 58 -48.18 40.62 173.78
N THR A 59 -47.43 41.17 174.73
CA THR A 59 -46.83 42.52 174.67
C THR A 59 -45.95 42.74 173.44
N ASP A 60 -45.15 41.73 173.07
CA ASP A 60 -44.05 41.90 172.13
C ASP A 60 -44.55 41.85 170.68
N GLN A 61 -45.62 41.08 170.44
CA GLN A 61 -46.34 41.09 169.17
C GLN A 61 -47.07 42.41 168.93
N VAL A 62 -47.61 43.05 169.97
CA VAL A 62 -48.21 44.39 169.86
C VAL A 62 -47.13 45.43 169.51
N ALA A 63 -45.96 45.39 170.15
CA ALA A 63 -44.84 46.27 169.82
C ALA A 63 -44.34 46.10 168.38
N ALA A 64 -44.22 44.87 167.88
CA ALA A 64 -43.81 44.60 166.50
C ALA A 64 -44.87 45.05 165.47
N LEU A 65 -46.16 44.93 165.79
CA LEU A 65 -47.25 45.37 164.92
C LEU A 65 -47.38 46.90 164.91
N ILE A 66 -47.14 47.57 166.03
CA ILE A 66 -46.99 49.03 166.11
C ILE A 66 -45.81 49.50 165.27
N ALA A 67 -44.61 48.91 165.44
CA ALA A 67 -43.43 49.31 164.66
C ALA A 67 -43.64 49.13 163.15
N ARG A 68 -44.35 48.07 162.73
CA ARG A 68 -44.70 47.86 161.31
C ARG A 68 -45.76 48.83 160.82
N LEU A 69 -46.75 49.17 161.65
CA LEU A 69 -47.75 50.19 161.33
C LEU A 69 -47.11 51.57 161.21
N ASP A 70 -46.20 51.95 162.11
CA ASP A 70 -45.53 53.24 162.09
C ASP A 70 -44.54 53.33 160.92
N HIS A 71 -43.88 52.22 160.53
CA HIS A 71 -43.10 52.19 159.28
C HIS A 71 -43.99 52.33 158.05
N SER A 72 -45.11 51.59 157.94
CA SER A 72 -46.07 51.78 156.85
C SER A 72 -46.73 53.16 156.87
N SER A 73 -46.81 53.79 158.05
CA SER A 73 -47.28 55.16 158.22
C SER A 73 -46.20 56.20 157.97
N SER A 74 -44.91 55.85 158.01
CA SER A 74 -43.82 56.69 157.49
C SER A 74 -43.82 56.63 155.97
N GLU A 75 -43.88 55.43 155.37
CA GLU A 75 -43.99 55.27 153.91
C GLU A 75 -45.24 55.97 153.36
N LEU A 76 -46.39 55.89 154.04
CA LEU A 76 -47.59 56.62 153.68
C LEU A 76 -47.51 58.13 153.96
N ARG A 77 -46.76 58.60 154.97
CA ARG A 77 -46.55 60.04 155.21
C ARG A 77 -45.59 60.61 154.17
N ASP A 78 -44.45 59.98 153.91
CA ASP A 78 -43.50 60.38 152.89
C ASP A 78 -44.16 60.41 151.50
N ALA A 79 -44.92 59.37 151.14
CA ALA A 79 -45.68 59.34 149.89
C ALA A 79 -46.82 60.38 149.83
N LEU A 80 -47.43 60.75 150.97
CA LEU A 80 -48.42 61.82 151.03
C LEU A 80 -47.78 63.22 150.98
N ASP A 81 -46.62 63.43 151.59
CA ASP A 81 -45.89 64.70 151.51
C ASP A 81 -45.35 64.92 150.09
N THR A 82 -44.86 63.88 149.41
CA THR A 82 -44.48 63.93 147.99
C THR A 82 -45.70 64.20 147.07
N LEU A 83 -46.92 63.89 147.51
CA LEU A 83 -48.18 64.22 146.82
C LEU A 83 -48.79 65.57 147.25
N ALA A 84 -48.38 66.11 148.40
CA ALA A 84 -48.83 67.40 148.95
C ALA A 84 -47.96 68.56 148.48
N ASP A 85 -46.72 68.31 148.07
CA ASP A 85 -45.88 69.29 147.36
C ASP A 85 -46.18 69.29 145.84
N PRO A 86 -46.88 70.31 145.31
CA PRO A 86 -47.16 70.40 143.88
C PRO A 86 -45.91 70.66 143.04
N GLU A 87 -44.81 71.19 143.60
CA GLU A 87 -43.55 71.35 142.88
C GLU A 87 -42.81 70.02 142.75
N ALA A 88 -42.84 69.16 143.77
CA ALA A 88 -42.33 67.78 143.67
C ALA A 88 -43.11 66.98 142.61
N VAL A 89 -44.46 66.99 142.65
CA VAL A 89 -45.30 66.32 141.64
C VAL A 89 -45.07 66.91 140.25
N ALA A 90 -44.91 68.23 140.12
CA ALA A 90 -44.59 68.87 138.83
C ALA A 90 -43.19 68.50 138.33
N ALA A 91 -42.20 68.39 139.21
CA ALA A 91 -40.84 67.97 138.88
C ALA A 91 -40.77 66.49 138.48
N GLU A 92 -41.53 65.62 139.14
CA GLU A 92 -41.67 64.20 138.78
C GLU A 92 -42.42 64.03 137.47
N ILE A 93 -43.55 64.73 137.25
CA ILE A 93 -44.23 64.78 135.95
C ILE A 93 -43.29 65.32 134.87
N ALA A 94 -42.48 66.34 135.14
CA ALA A 94 -41.48 66.85 134.21
C ALA A 94 -40.30 65.89 134.00
N ALA A 95 -39.96 65.04 134.97
CA ALA A 95 -39.00 63.96 134.82
C ALA A 95 -39.57 62.83 133.96
N ILE A 96 -40.78 62.36 134.24
CA ILE A 96 -41.52 61.37 133.46
C ILE A 96 -41.76 61.86 132.03
N GLN A 97 -42.13 63.13 131.81
CA GLN A 97 -42.27 63.70 130.47
C GLN A 97 -40.93 63.86 129.74
N ARG A 98 -39.80 64.02 130.44
CA ARG A 98 -38.46 64.02 129.81
C ARG A 98 -37.98 62.60 129.53
N ALA A 99 -38.26 61.64 130.40
CA ALA A 99 -37.99 60.22 130.19
C ALA A 99 -38.83 59.67 129.03
N ALA A 100 -40.13 59.88 129.02
CA ALA A 100 -41.01 59.48 127.92
C ALA A 100 -40.67 60.18 126.60
N ARG A 101 -40.20 61.44 126.62
CA ARG A 101 -39.64 62.08 125.41
C ARG A 101 -38.33 61.42 124.98
N ALA A 102 -37.38 61.18 125.89
CA ALA A 102 -36.13 60.49 125.56
C ALA A 102 -36.34 59.04 125.08
N GLU A 103 -37.35 58.33 125.60
CA GLU A 103 -37.78 57.01 125.11
C GLU A 103 -38.43 57.10 123.73
N VAL A 104 -39.26 58.11 123.48
CA VAL A 104 -39.84 58.38 122.16
C VAL A 104 -38.76 58.78 121.15
N ASP A 105 -37.80 59.61 121.53
CA ASP A 105 -36.68 60.05 120.70
C ASP A 105 -35.72 58.88 120.42
N ALA A 106 -35.45 58.03 121.41
CA ALA A 106 -34.68 56.79 121.22
C ALA A 106 -35.42 55.77 120.35
N ALA A 107 -36.74 55.60 120.54
CA ALA A 107 -37.56 54.73 119.70
C ALA A 107 -37.69 55.27 118.26
N GLN A 108 -37.71 56.60 118.08
CA GLN A 108 -37.64 57.25 116.77
C GLN A 108 -36.27 57.04 116.13
N ALA A 109 -35.17 57.22 116.87
CA ALA A 109 -33.82 56.96 116.37
C ALA A 109 -33.63 55.49 115.94
N VAL A 110 -34.09 54.53 116.76
CA VAL A 110 -34.09 53.09 116.40
C VAL A 110 -35.00 52.81 115.20
N ALA A 111 -36.17 53.47 115.11
CA ALA A 111 -37.05 53.32 113.95
C ALA A 111 -36.45 53.93 112.67
N ASP A 112 -35.75 55.06 112.75
CA ASP A 112 -35.10 55.70 111.61
C ASP A 112 -33.80 55.01 111.19
N GLU A 113 -33.05 54.43 112.13
CA GLU A 113 -31.97 53.50 111.82
C GLU A 113 -32.52 52.24 111.15
N ALA A 114 -33.58 51.61 111.68
CA ALA A 114 -34.22 50.46 111.04
C ALA A 114 -34.77 50.81 109.64
N ARG A 115 -35.32 52.02 109.44
CA ARG A 115 -35.71 52.54 108.11
C ARG A 115 -34.49 52.81 107.21
N ALA A 116 -33.34 53.21 107.76
CA ALA A 116 -32.10 53.39 107.01
C ALA A 116 -31.51 52.03 106.57
N GLN A 117 -31.38 51.09 107.49
CA GLN A 117 -30.96 49.70 107.21
C GLN A 117 -31.90 49.03 106.19
N ALA A 118 -33.23 49.20 106.33
CA ALA A 118 -34.21 48.68 105.37
C ALA A 118 -34.16 49.38 103.99
N ARG A 119 -33.69 50.64 103.91
CA ARG A 119 -33.43 51.32 102.63
C ARG A 119 -32.12 50.83 101.99
N ALA A 120 -31.06 50.65 102.77
CA ALA A 120 -29.80 50.07 102.32
C ALA A 120 -30.01 48.65 101.76
N ALA A 121 -30.61 47.75 102.54
CA ALA A 121 -30.89 46.38 102.11
C ALA A 121 -31.79 46.27 100.86
N ARG A 122 -32.66 47.26 100.62
CA ARG A 122 -33.41 47.37 99.36
C ARG A 122 -32.53 47.81 98.20
N ALA A 123 -31.70 48.84 98.39
CA ALA A 123 -30.75 49.30 97.38
C ALA A 123 -29.73 48.21 97.02
N ASP A 124 -29.26 47.44 97.99
CA ASP A 124 -28.37 46.29 97.80
C ASP A 124 -29.07 45.16 97.03
N ALA A 125 -30.33 44.84 97.36
CA ALA A 125 -31.12 43.87 96.62
C ALA A 125 -31.44 44.34 95.18
N GLU A 126 -31.64 45.63 94.96
CA GLU A 126 -31.83 46.24 93.63
C GLU A 126 -30.50 46.34 92.84
N ALA A 127 -29.36 46.49 93.50
CA ALA A 127 -28.04 46.37 92.89
C ALA A 127 -27.75 44.91 92.49
N ALA A 128 -27.99 43.95 93.38
CA ALA A 128 -27.83 42.52 93.10
C ALA A 128 -28.75 42.04 91.96
N ARG A 129 -30.01 42.50 91.91
CA ARG A 129 -30.93 42.22 90.79
C ARG A 129 -30.44 42.81 89.47
N ARG A 130 -29.90 44.03 89.46
CA ARG A 130 -29.30 44.64 88.26
C ARG A 130 -28.05 43.90 87.80
N SER A 131 -27.21 43.47 88.74
CA SER A 131 -26.01 42.66 88.43
C SER A 131 -26.40 41.28 87.87
N ALA A 132 -27.41 40.62 88.43
CA ALA A 132 -27.92 39.36 87.90
C ALA A 132 -28.49 39.54 86.49
N ALA A 133 -29.36 40.54 86.28
CA ALA A 133 -29.93 40.83 84.96
C ALA A 133 -28.86 41.22 83.91
N ALA A 134 -27.75 41.85 84.32
CA ALA A 134 -26.62 42.12 83.44
C ALA A 134 -25.90 40.81 83.05
N SER A 135 -25.56 39.94 84.02
CA SER A 135 -24.93 38.65 83.71
C SER A 135 -25.86 37.67 82.97
N ASP A 136 -27.18 37.75 83.16
CA ASP A 136 -28.16 37.02 82.36
C ASP A 136 -28.15 37.52 80.90
N ALA A 137 -28.02 38.83 80.67
CA ALA A 137 -27.89 39.41 79.33
C ALA A 137 -26.55 39.04 78.66
N GLU A 138 -25.43 39.13 79.39
CA GLU A 138 -24.11 38.67 78.94
C GLU A 138 -24.13 37.17 78.58
N ALA A 139 -24.88 36.35 79.34
CA ALA A 139 -25.05 34.92 79.06
C ALA A 139 -25.92 34.64 77.83
N ILE A 140 -26.89 35.50 77.52
CA ILE A 140 -27.69 35.43 76.28
C ILE A 140 -26.83 35.82 75.08
N GLU A 141 -26.12 36.95 75.13
CA GLU A 141 -25.22 37.40 74.06
C GLU A 141 -24.12 36.34 73.79
N ALA A 142 -23.55 35.76 74.84
CA ALA A 142 -22.58 34.67 74.72
C ALA A 142 -23.16 33.32 74.26
N ALA A 143 -24.49 33.15 74.25
CA ALA A 143 -25.16 32.00 73.67
C ALA A 143 -25.52 32.24 72.20
N GLU A 144 -25.99 33.44 71.85
CA GLU A 144 -26.24 33.87 70.48
C GLU A 144 -24.95 33.86 69.65
N ALA A 145 -23.86 34.43 70.16
CA ALA A 145 -22.55 34.41 69.51
C ALA A 145 -21.96 32.99 69.33
N ARG A 146 -22.41 32.00 70.13
CA ARG A 146 -22.06 30.58 69.92
C ARG A 146 -22.91 29.96 68.83
N ALA A 147 -24.22 30.21 68.81
CA ALA A 147 -25.10 29.72 67.75
C ALA A 147 -24.67 30.25 66.37
N ASP A 148 -24.29 31.53 66.28
CA ASP A 148 -23.73 32.13 65.06
C ASP A 148 -22.40 31.49 64.65
N ALA A 149 -21.51 31.22 65.63
CA ALA A 149 -20.23 30.55 65.36
C ALA A 149 -20.40 29.09 64.92
N GLU A 150 -21.38 28.37 65.46
CA GLU A 150 -21.72 27.01 65.05
C GLU A 150 -22.35 27.00 63.64
N LEU A 151 -23.28 27.91 63.37
CA LEU A 151 -23.87 28.09 62.03
C LEU A 151 -22.82 28.46 60.98
N ALA A 152 -21.87 29.35 61.31
CA ALA A 152 -20.77 29.72 60.44
C ALA A 152 -19.81 28.55 60.18
N ARG A 153 -19.47 27.76 61.22
CA ARG A 153 -18.67 26.53 61.10
C ARG A 153 -19.35 25.51 60.19
N ASP A 154 -20.63 25.25 60.40
CA ASP A 154 -21.37 24.21 59.67
C ASP A 154 -21.63 24.63 58.21
N THR A 155 -21.81 25.94 57.96
CA THR A 155 -21.80 26.53 56.61
C THR A 155 -20.45 26.34 55.92
N ALA A 156 -19.33 26.55 56.64
CA ALA A 156 -17.99 26.36 56.09
C ALA A 156 -17.65 24.89 55.83
N ILE A 157 -18.19 23.95 56.63
CA ILE A 157 -18.10 22.50 56.38
C ILE A 157 -18.86 22.15 55.10
N ALA A 158 -20.12 22.58 54.96
CA ALA A 158 -20.92 22.32 53.76
C ALA A 158 -20.28 22.91 52.49
N ALA A 159 -19.73 24.13 52.56
CA ALA A 159 -19.00 24.73 51.45
C ALA A 159 -17.74 23.94 51.07
N ARG A 160 -17.01 23.40 52.06
CA ARG A 160 -15.85 22.52 51.82
C ARG A 160 -16.28 21.18 51.19
N GLU A 161 -17.37 20.57 51.64
CA GLU A 161 -17.88 19.31 51.07
C GLU A 161 -18.31 19.48 49.60
N VAL A 162 -18.91 20.61 49.24
CA VAL A 162 -19.19 20.97 47.83
C VAL A 162 -17.89 21.09 47.03
N LEU A 163 -16.90 21.84 47.52
CA LEU A 163 -15.61 22.00 46.84
C LEU A 163 -14.82 20.68 46.71
N GLU A 164 -14.91 19.78 47.69
CA GLU A 164 -14.32 18.44 47.62
C GLU A 164 -15.04 17.56 46.57
N GLY A 165 -16.36 17.73 46.41
CA GLY A 165 -17.14 17.14 45.32
C GLY A 165 -16.75 17.67 43.94
N GLU A 166 -16.63 19.00 43.78
CA GLU A 166 -16.21 19.64 42.53
C GLU A 166 -14.79 19.20 42.12
N VAL A 167 -13.85 19.14 43.07
CA VAL A 167 -12.48 18.66 42.84
C VAL A 167 -12.46 17.16 42.49
N ALA A 168 -13.34 16.35 43.06
CA ALA A 168 -13.48 14.94 42.67
C ALA A 168 -14.05 14.79 41.25
N GLN A 169 -15.06 15.59 40.87
CA GLN A 169 -15.61 15.61 39.51
C GLN A 169 -14.55 16.03 38.48
N VAL A 170 -13.84 17.15 38.70
CA VAL A 170 -12.81 17.64 37.77
C VAL A 170 -11.67 16.63 37.60
N ARG A 171 -11.32 15.86 38.64
CA ARG A 171 -10.36 14.75 38.52
C ARG A 171 -10.88 13.61 37.66
N ALA A 172 -12.12 13.18 37.86
CA ALA A 172 -12.73 12.14 37.03
C ALA A 172 -12.87 12.58 35.55
N GLU A 173 -13.19 13.86 35.30
CA GLU A 173 -13.23 14.43 33.96
C GLU A 173 -11.83 14.49 33.32
N LEU A 174 -10.77 14.80 34.07
CA LEU A 174 -9.39 14.76 33.59
C LEU A 174 -8.92 13.32 33.29
N GLU A 175 -9.19 12.36 34.18
CA GLU A 175 -8.90 10.93 33.94
C GLU A 175 -9.64 10.40 32.70
N GLN A 176 -10.89 10.81 32.49
CA GLN A 176 -11.62 10.54 31.25
C GLN A 176 -10.94 11.18 30.03
N ARG A 177 -10.58 12.46 30.08
CA ARG A 177 -9.90 13.15 28.96
C ARG A 177 -8.55 12.51 28.62
N ASP A 178 -7.78 12.07 29.62
CA ASP A 178 -6.49 11.40 29.41
C ASP A 178 -6.67 10.02 28.75
N THR A 179 -7.70 9.25 29.12
CA THR A 179 -8.00 7.97 28.45
C THR A 179 -8.53 8.17 27.02
N GLU A 180 -9.36 9.19 26.77
CA GLU A 180 -9.80 9.59 25.42
C GLU A 180 -8.61 10.02 24.55
N LEU A 181 -7.67 10.81 25.10
CA LEU A 181 -6.45 11.23 24.41
C LEU A 181 -5.53 10.05 24.10
N ALA A 182 -5.34 9.12 25.04
CA ALA A 182 -4.54 7.91 24.83
C ALA A 182 -5.14 7.03 23.72
N ALA A 183 -6.47 6.88 23.67
CA ALA A 183 -7.17 6.16 22.61
C ALA A 183 -6.99 6.84 21.24
N ALA A 184 -7.17 8.17 21.16
CA ALA A 184 -7.00 8.93 19.93
C ALA A 184 -5.55 8.89 19.39
N LEU A 185 -4.54 8.84 20.27
CA LEU A 185 -3.14 8.65 19.88
C LEU A 185 -2.90 7.24 19.31
N ALA A 186 -3.46 6.19 19.93
CA ALA A 186 -3.36 4.83 19.42
C ALA A 186 -4.08 4.64 18.07
N GLU A 187 -5.23 5.30 17.86
CA GLU A 187 -5.92 5.34 16.57
C GLU A 187 -5.08 6.06 15.50
N ARG A 188 -4.54 7.25 15.81
CA ARG A 188 -3.63 8.00 14.93
C ARG A 188 -2.44 7.15 14.49
N ASP A 189 -1.83 6.40 15.41
CA ASP A 189 -0.65 5.59 15.11
C ASP A 189 -1.01 4.36 14.28
N THR A 190 -2.19 3.78 14.50
CA THR A 190 -2.76 2.71 13.67
C THR A 190 -3.05 3.21 12.24
N LEU A 191 -3.66 4.39 12.10
CA LEU A 191 -3.93 5.03 10.80
C LEU A 191 -2.64 5.43 10.08
N THR A 192 -1.60 5.82 10.82
CA THR A 192 -0.26 6.12 10.28
C THR A 192 0.39 4.86 9.69
N ALA A 193 0.38 3.74 10.43
CA ALA A 193 0.86 2.46 9.93
C ALA A 193 0.06 1.96 8.70
N ALA A 194 -1.26 2.15 8.70
CA ALA A 194 -2.12 1.80 7.56
C ALA A 194 -1.82 2.65 6.32
N ARG A 195 -1.60 3.96 6.48
CA ARG A 195 -1.16 4.87 5.41
C ARG A 195 0.18 4.43 4.81
N ASP A 196 1.16 4.12 5.65
CA ASP A 196 2.51 3.80 5.19
C ASP A 196 2.57 2.43 4.50
N SER A 197 1.77 1.48 4.95
CA SER A 197 1.50 0.22 4.24
C SER A 197 0.86 0.45 2.86
N ALA A 198 -0.15 1.32 2.77
CA ALA A 198 -0.80 1.66 1.50
C ALA A 198 0.14 2.39 0.52
N ILE A 199 1.07 3.22 1.01
CA ILE A 199 2.13 3.84 0.22
C ILE A 199 3.06 2.76 -0.36
N ALA A 200 3.57 1.85 0.47
CA ALA A 200 4.44 0.75 0.00
C ALA A 200 3.75 -0.17 -1.03
N ALA A 201 2.45 -0.45 -0.85
CA ALA A 201 1.66 -1.20 -1.82
C ALA A 201 1.51 -0.45 -3.16
N ARG A 202 1.19 0.85 -3.13
CA ARG A 202 1.13 1.70 -4.34
C ARG A 202 2.47 1.72 -5.08
N ASP A 203 3.57 1.85 -4.35
CA ASP A 203 4.90 1.97 -4.95
C ASP A 203 5.35 0.63 -5.57
N THR A 204 4.95 -0.49 -4.97
CA THR A 204 5.10 -1.84 -5.56
C THR A 204 4.33 -1.96 -6.88
N VAL A 205 3.03 -1.62 -6.90
CA VAL A 205 2.20 -1.66 -8.12
C VAL A 205 2.74 -0.71 -9.20
N THR A 206 3.31 0.43 -8.81
CA THR A 206 3.95 1.38 -9.74
C THR A 206 5.19 0.78 -10.40
N ALA A 207 6.02 0.08 -9.63
CA ALA A 207 7.20 -0.63 -10.16
C ALA A 207 6.81 -1.82 -11.06
N GLU A 208 5.76 -2.58 -10.70
CA GLU A 208 5.22 -3.66 -11.52
C GLU A 208 4.64 -3.14 -12.84
N SER A 209 3.89 -2.03 -12.82
CA SER A 209 3.37 -1.38 -14.02
C SER A 209 4.49 -0.90 -14.95
N ALA A 210 5.53 -0.24 -14.41
CA ALA A 210 6.67 0.21 -15.20
C ALA A 210 7.44 -0.97 -15.83
N ARG A 211 7.57 -2.08 -15.09
CA ARG A 211 8.15 -3.32 -15.61
C ARG A 211 7.31 -3.88 -16.77
N ILE A 212 5.99 -4.03 -16.59
CA ILE A 212 5.08 -4.55 -17.63
C ILE A 212 5.13 -3.67 -18.89
N THR A 213 5.20 -2.35 -18.77
CA THR A 213 5.42 -1.45 -19.91
C THR A 213 6.72 -1.77 -20.64
N SER A 214 7.84 -1.94 -19.93
CA SER A 214 9.13 -2.28 -20.56
C SER A 214 9.17 -3.67 -21.21
N GLU A 215 8.42 -4.64 -20.67
CA GLU A 215 8.26 -5.99 -21.23
C GLU A 215 7.39 -5.96 -22.50
N LEU A 216 6.32 -5.15 -22.52
CA LEU A 216 5.52 -4.89 -23.72
C LEU A 216 6.33 -4.18 -24.81
N GLU A 217 7.10 -3.14 -24.48
CA GLU A 217 7.99 -2.44 -25.41
C GLU A 217 9.07 -3.37 -26.00
N ALA A 218 9.53 -4.37 -25.24
CA ALA A 218 10.42 -5.41 -25.76
C ALA A 218 9.69 -6.33 -26.75
N LEU A 219 8.52 -6.85 -26.36
CA LEU A 219 7.70 -7.71 -27.21
C LEU A 219 7.28 -7.05 -28.53
N THR A 220 6.94 -5.76 -28.52
CA THR A 220 6.62 -4.99 -29.74
C THR A 220 7.82 -4.86 -30.67
N ARG A 221 9.04 -4.68 -30.14
CA ARG A 221 10.26 -4.66 -30.95
C ARG A 221 10.62 -6.02 -31.52
N GLU A 222 10.39 -7.11 -30.77
CA GLU A 222 10.55 -8.48 -31.26
C GLU A 222 9.52 -8.81 -32.35
N HIS A 223 8.26 -8.39 -32.20
CA HIS A 223 7.22 -8.57 -33.21
C HIS A 223 7.59 -7.89 -34.54
N ALA A 224 7.91 -6.59 -34.51
CA ALA A 224 8.29 -5.84 -35.70
C ALA A 224 9.54 -6.40 -36.39
N ARG A 225 10.48 -6.94 -35.60
CA ARG A 225 11.64 -7.68 -36.13
C ARG A 225 11.23 -8.96 -36.83
N VAL A 226 10.39 -9.81 -36.21
CA VAL A 226 9.93 -11.08 -36.79
C VAL A 226 9.08 -10.83 -38.05
N GLU A 227 8.28 -9.77 -38.09
CA GLU A 227 7.56 -9.34 -39.31
C GLU A 227 8.52 -8.96 -40.43
N THR A 228 9.62 -8.24 -40.12
CA THR A 228 10.66 -7.90 -41.09
C THR A 228 11.36 -9.16 -41.62
N GLU A 229 11.81 -10.04 -40.72
CA GLU A 229 12.45 -11.32 -41.07
C GLU A 229 11.51 -12.22 -41.91
N LEU A 230 10.19 -12.17 -41.66
CA LEU A 230 9.17 -12.87 -42.45
C LEU A 230 8.96 -12.26 -43.85
N VAL A 231 9.04 -10.93 -43.99
CA VAL A 231 8.97 -10.25 -45.29
C VAL A 231 10.20 -10.56 -46.14
N ASP A 232 11.40 -10.49 -45.56
CA ASP A 232 12.64 -10.84 -46.24
C ASP A 232 12.69 -12.32 -46.63
N ALA A 233 12.21 -13.22 -45.76
CA ALA A 233 12.10 -14.65 -46.09
C ALA A 233 11.13 -14.91 -47.25
N ARG A 234 9.99 -14.21 -47.32
CA ARG A 234 9.05 -14.30 -48.46
C ARG A 234 9.71 -13.83 -49.75
N ARG A 235 10.38 -12.67 -49.73
CA ARG A 235 11.12 -12.13 -50.87
C ARG A 235 12.22 -13.09 -51.35
N GLN A 236 12.93 -13.75 -50.43
CA GLN A 236 13.94 -14.74 -50.78
C GLN A 236 13.32 -15.99 -51.45
N VAL A 237 12.12 -16.41 -51.03
CA VAL A 237 11.37 -17.50 -51.69
C VAL A 237 10.92 -17.08 -53.10
N GLU A 238 10.45 -15.85 -53.29
CA GLU A 238 10.07 -15.32 -54.61
C GLU A 238 11.27 -15.27 -55.57
N LEU A 239 12.44 -14.82 -55.10
CA LEU A 239 13.69 -14.84 -55.87
C LEU A 239 14.09 -16.27 -56.27
N LEU A 240 14.09 -17.22 -55.32
CA LEU A 240 14.42 -18.63 -55.59
C LEU A 240 13.42 -19.31 -56.54
N VAL A 241 12.16 -18.87 -56.54
CA VAL A 241 11.15 -19.31 -57.53
C VAL A 241 11.46 -18.75 -58.93
N GLY A 242 11.87 -17.49 -59.04
CA GLY A 242 12.32 -16.90 -60.31
C GLY A 242 13.58 -17.58 -60.86
N GLU A 243 14.56 -17.89 -60.01
CA GLU A 243 15.76 -18.64 -60.38
C GLU A 243 15.44 -20.07 -60.83
N ARG A 244 14.54 -20.76 -60.12
CA ARG A 244 14.02 -22.09 -60.50
C ARG A 244 13.35 -22.07 -61.86
N ASP A 245 12.51 -21.09 -62.12
CA ASP A 245 11.72 -21.04 -63.36
C ASP A 245 12.58 -20.60 -64.56
N THR A 246 13.60 -19.75 -64.33
CA THR A 246 14.64 -19.44 -65.31
C THR A 246 15.46 -20.68 -65.66
N THR A 247 16.00 -21.38 -64.65
CA THR A 247 16.81 -22.60 -64.89
C THR A 247 16.00 -23.75 -65.48
N ALA A 248 14.69 -23.84 -65.20
CA ALA A 248 13.78 -24.76 -65.87
C ALA A 248 13.57 -24.40 -67.36
N ALA A 249 13.46 -23.11 -67.70
CA ALA A 249 13.38 -22.64 -69.08
C ALA A 249 14.69 -22.90 -69.85
N ASP A 250 15.85 -22.64 -69.25
CA ASP A 250 17.17 -22.91 -69.82
C ASP A 250 17.38 -24.41 -70.06
N LEU A 251 17.03 -25.27 -69.10
CA LEU A 251 17.05 -26.73 -69.27
C LEU A 251 16.10 -27.17 -70.41
N GLY A 252 14.96 -26.49 -70.56
CA GLY A 252 14.04 -26.69 -71.68
C GLY A 252 14.60 -26.23 -73.02
N ALA A 253 15.41 -25.16 -73.06
CA ALA A 253 16.14 -24.74 -74.26
C ALA A 253 17.23 -25.74 -74.63
N ALA A 254 18.12 -26.07 -73.70
CA ALA A 254 19.23 -27.00 -73.89
C ALA A 254 18.78 -28.41 -74.34
N ARG A 255 17.63 -28.90 -73.85
CA ARG A 255 17.01 -30.14 -74.36
C ARG A 255 16.63 -30.03 -75.84
N ARG A 256 15.95 -28.95 -76.23
CA ARG A 256 15.58 -28.70 -77.64
C ARG A 256 16.79 -28.45 -78.53
N ASP A 257 17.91 -27.96 -78.00
CA ASP A 257 19.18 -27.86 -78.70
C ASP A 257 19.82 -29.23 -78.91
N LEU A 258 19.80 -30.10 -77.90
CA LEU A 258 20.23 -31.49 -78.00
C LEU A 258 19.37 -32.28 -79.01
N ASP A 259 18.04 -32.19 -78.92
CA ASP A 259 17.11 -32.85 -79.86
C ASP A 259 17.45 -32.49 -81.32
N ARG A 260 17.70 -31.19 -81.59
CA ARG A 260 18.12 -30.69 -82.91
C ARG A 260 19.49 -31.24 -83.32
N ALA A 261 20.47 -31.20 -82.43
CA ALA A 261 21.81 -31.74 -82.70
C ALA A 261 21.76 -33.26 -82.98
N GLU A 262 20.85 -34.01 -82.34
CA GLU A 262 20.64 -35.43 -82.64
C GLU A 262 19.97 -35.66 -84.00
N THR A 263 18.97 -34.85 -84.39
CA THR A 263 18.39 -34.95 -85.74
C THR A 263 19.37 -34.55 -86.84
N ASP A 264 20.19 -33.52 -86.61
CA ASP A 264 21.25 -33.12 -87.55
C ASP A 264 22.33 -34.22 -87.64
N ARG A 265 22.67 -34.87 -86.52
CA ARG A 265 23.61 -35.99 -86.50
C ARG A 265 23.07 -37.23 -87.22
N ALA A 266 21.78 -37.53 -87.10
CA ALA A 266 21.12 -38.60 -87.84
C ALA A 266 21.14 -38.31 -89.35
N ARG A 267 20.69 -37.11 -89.74
CA ARG A 267 20.73 -36.64 -91.12
C ARG A 267 22.13 -36.71 -91.73
N LEU A 268 23.16 -36.24 -91.01
CA LEU A 268 24.55 -36.31 -91.47
C LEU A 268 25.06 -37.76 -91.59
N ALA A 269 24.53 -38.71 -90.80
CA ALA A 269 24.86 -40.12 -90.95
C ALA A 269 24.21 -40.72 -92.21
N ASP A 270 22.99 -40.32 -92.55
CA ASP A 270 22.29 -40.70 -93.78
C ASP A 270 22.96 -40.10 -95.03
N GLU A 271 23.30 -38.80 -95.01
CA GLU A 271 24.07 -38.15 -96.08
C GLU A 271 25.45 -38.81 -96.27
N LEU A 272 26.11 -39.23 -95.18
CA LEU A 272 27.35 -40.03 -95.25
C LEU A 272 27.13 -41.47 -95.73
N HIS A 273 25.93 -42.04 -95.59
CA HIS A 273 25.60 -43.34 -96.14
C HIS A 273 25.40 -43.24 -97.65
N GLU A 274 24.58 -42.29 -98.12
CA GLU A 274 24.34 -42.02 -99.54
C GLU A 274 25.65 -41.74 -100.28
N VAL A 275 26.52 -40.87 -99.75
CA VAL A 275 27.84 -40.58 -100.34
C VAL A 275 28.75 -41.82 -100.38
N ARG A 276 28.60 -42.78 -99.46
CA ARG A 276 29.32 -44.06 -99.51
C ARG A 276 28.76 -45.00 -100.58
N GLU A 277 27.44 -45.05 -100.75
CA GLU A 277 26.78 -45.82 -101.81
C GLU A 277 27.13 -45.25 -103.19
N GLN A 278 26.97 -43.95 -103.42
CA GLN A 278 27.44 -43.25 -104.63
C GLN A 278 28.92 -43.52 -104.92
N ALA A 279 29.78 -43.56 -103.89
CA ALA A 279 31.19 -43.90 -104.06
C ALA A 279 31.45 -45.39 -104.34
N VAL A 280 30.56 -46.31 -103.95
CA VAL A 280 30.59 -47.73 -104.37
C VAL A 280 30.10 -47.85 -105.81
N GLU A 281 29.00 -47.21 -106.18
CA GLU A 281 28.47 -47.17 -107.55
C GLU A 281 29.49 -46.58 -108.52
N HIS A 282 30.12 -45.45 -108.20
CA HIS A 282 31.18 -44.88 -109.03
C HIS A 282 32.41 -45.80 -109.16
N ARG A 283 32.77 -46.57 -108.13
CA ARG A 283 33.83 -47.59 -108.25
C ARG A 283 33.39 -48.76 -109.14
N ALA A 284 32.14 -49.23 -109.03
CA ALA A 284 31.60 -50.31 -109.84
C ALA A 284 31.45 -49.90 -111.32
N ALA A 285 30.89 -48.71 -111.59
CA ALA A 285 30.78 -48.13 -112.92
C ALA A 285 32.15 -47.87 -113.55
N ARG A 286 33.14 -47.41 -112.76
CA ARG A 286 34.53 -47.31 -113.21
C ARG A 286 35.12 -48.67 -113.56
N ALA A 287 34.96 -49.70 -112.72
CA ALA A 287 35.45 -51.04 -113.00
C ALA A 287 34.78 -51.66 -114.25
N ALA A 288 33.49 -51.41 -114.46
CA ALA A 288 32.78 -51.80 -115.67
C ALA A 288 33.28 -51.06 -116.92
N ALA A 289 33.63 -49.77 -116.80
CA ALA A 289 34.23 -48.99 -117.89
C ALA A 289 35.70 -49.41 -118.17
N GLU A 290 36.47 -49.75 -117.14
CA GLU A 290 37.83 -50.29 -117.30
C GLU A 290 37.80 -51.69 -117.95
N SER A 291 36.80 -52.52 -117.59
CA SER A 291 36.54 -53.82 -118.22
C SER A 291 36.09 -53.70 -119.67
N SER A 292 35.15 -52.80 -120.00
CA SER A 292 34.73 -52.60 -121.39
C SER A 292 35.83 -51.96 -122.25
N LEU A 293 36.68 -51.09 -121.68
CA LEU A 293 37.89 -50.62 -122.34
C LEU A 293 38.95 -51.72 -122.53
N ALA A 294 39.04 -52.71 -121.64
CA ALA A 294 39.89 -53.88 -121.82
C ALA A 294 39.36 -54.77 -122.95
N ALA A 295 38.07 -55.11 -122.94
CA ALA A 295 37.42 -55.90 -124.00
C ALA A 295 37.50 -55.21 -125.37
N LEU A 296 37.31 -53.88 -125.44
CA LEU A 296 37.48 -53.12 -126.69
C LEU A 296 38.93 -53.09 -127.17
N ARG A 297 39.93 -53.10 -126.28
CA ARG A 297 41.35 -53.21 -126.64
C ARG A 297 41.70 -54.60 -127.14
N GLU A 298 41.17 -55.64 -126.50
CA GLU A 298 41.35 -57.04 -126.92
C GLU A 298 40.68 -57.31 -128.27
N GLN A 299 39.45 -56.81 -128.47
CA GLN A 299 38.78 -56.83 -129.77
C GLN A 299 39.58 -56.06 -130.82
N LEU A 300 40.05 -54.84 -130.53
CA LEU A 300 40.90 -54.07 -131.46
C LEU A 300 42.21 -54.79 -131.78
N ALA A 301 42.86 -55.43 -130.81
CA ALA A 301 44.06 -56.22 -131.05
C ALA A 301 43.75 -57.42 -131.96
N HIS A 302 42.67 -58.17 -131.68
CA HIS A 302 42.26 -59.31 -132.48
C HIS A 302 41.79 -58.92 -133.89
N ASP A 303 41.08 -57.80 -134.06
CA ASP A 303 40.68 -57.28 -135.37
C ASP A 303 41.89 -56.72 -136.16
N VAL A 304 42.87 -56.11 -135.49
CA VAL A 304 44.16 -55.71 -136.10
C VAL A 304 44.99 -56.93 -136.50
N ASP A 305 45.07 -57.97 -135.67
CA ASP A 305 45.78 -59.21 -135.99
C ASP A 305 45.06 -60.01 -137.10
N ARG A 306 43.73 -59.90 -137.20
CA ARG A 306 42.96 -60.42 -138.34
C ARG A 306 43.24 -59.63 -139.62
N GLU A 307 43.29 -58.30 -139.59
CA GLU A 307 43.68 -57.49 -140.75
C GLU A 307 45.17 -57.66 -141.12
N ARG A 308 46.06 -57.93 -140.16
CA ARG A 308 47.43 -58.38 -140.43
C ARG A 308 47.43 -59.72 -141.16
N ALA A 309 46.73 -60.73 -140.64
CA ALA A 309 46.64 -62.03 -141.30
C ALA A 309 46.03 -61.93 -142.71
N TYR A 310 44.99 -61.12 -142.92
CA TYR A 310 44.46 -60.84 -144.26
C TYR A 310 45.41 -59.98 -145.11
N GLY A 311 46.23 -59.11 -144.51
CA GLY A 311 47.28 -58.35 -145.19
C GLY A 311 48.41 -59.25 -145.69
N GLU A 312 48.92 -60.11 -144.82
CA GLU A 312 49.89 -61.16 -145.09
C GLU A 312 49.36 -62.17 -146.12
N GLN A 313 48.10 -62.57 -146.04
CA GLN A 313 47.47 -63.42 -147.06
C GLN A 313 47.34 -62.70 -148.40
N ARG A 314 46.93 -61.42 -148.43
CA ARG A 314 46.90 -60.60 -149.67
C ARG A 314 48.30 -60.42 -150.26
N LEU A 315 49.35 -60.30 -149.43
CA LEU A 315 50.74 -60.27 -149.85
C LEU A 315 51.19 -61.62 -150.41
N ALA A 316 50.95 -62.73 -149.71
CA ALA A 316 51.26 -64.08 -150.19
C ALA A 316 50.53 -64.41 -151.50
N ASP A 317 49.26 -64.01 -151.65
CA ASP A 317 48.52 -64.15 -152.91
C ASP A 317 49.08 -63.25 -154.02
N ALA A 318 49.62 -62.06 -153.69
CA ALA A 318 50.28 -61.19 -154.65
C ALA A 318 51.66 -61.72 -155.08
N GLU A 319 52.46 -62.22 -154.12
CA GLU A 319 53.74 -62.89 -154.36
C GLU A 319 53.56 -64.19 -155.14
N ALA A 320 52.53 -64.98 -154.84
CA ALA A 320 52.19 -66.18 -155.60
C ALA A 320 51.77 -65.84 -157.04
N ARG A 321 51.00 -64.76 -157.26
CA ARG A 321 50.68 -64.26 -158.61
C ARG A 321 51.90 -63.71 -159.34
N HIS A 322 52.80 -62.98 -158.67
CA HIS A 322 54.07 -62.53 -159.26
C HIS A 322 55.01 -63.70 -159.57
N GLY A 323 55.06 -64.72 -158.70
CA GLY A 323 55.80 -65.96 -158.90
C GLY A 323 55.25 -66.77 -160.07
N ALA A 324 53.93 -66.85 -160.21
CA ALA A 324 53.26 -67.44 -161.37
C ALA A 324 53.58 -66.67 -162.65
N GLN A 325 53.47 -65.34 -162.66
CA GLN A 325 53.85 -64.49 -163.80
C GLN A 325 55.33 -64.64 -164.17
N LEU A 326 56.24 -64.75 -163.19
CA LEU A 326 57.66 -65.01 -163.44
C LEU A 326 57.91 -66.45 -163.94
N ALA A 327 57.11 -67.44 -163.55
CA ALA A 327 57.16 -68.79 -164.09
C ALA A 327 56.60 -68.86 -165.51
N GLU A 328 55.53 -68.12 -165.80
CA GLU A 328 54.89 -67.99 -167.10
C GLU A 328 55.84 -67.28 -168.09
N LEU A 329 56.42 -66.14 -167.71
CA LEU A 329 57.48 -65.46 -168.47
C LEU A 329 58.72 -66.35 -168.71
N ARG A 330 59.12 -67.19 -167.74
CA ARG A 330 60.19 -68.19 -167.94
C ARG A 330 59.78 -69.30 -168.91
N THR A 331 58.51 -69.69 -168.90
CA THR A 331 57.94 -70.70 -169.79
C THR A 331 57.82 -70.16 -171.22
N ASP A 332 57.42 -68.90 -171.39
CA ASP A 332 57.42 -68.22 -172.69
C ASP A 332 58.84 -67.93 -173.19
N LEU A 333 59.79 -67.59 -172.32
CA LEU A 333 61.21 -67.53 -172.71
C LEU A 333 61.78 -68.89 -173.13
N ALA A 334 61.28 -70.00 -172.58
CA ALA A 334 61.64 -71.34 -173.04
C ALA A 334 60.97 -71.69 -174.38
N ARG A 335 59.69 -71.34 -174.55
CA ARG A 335 58.90 -71.49 -175.78
C ARG A 335 59.51 -70.70 -176.94
N LEU A 336 59.87 -69.44 -176.71
CA LEU A 336 60.54 -68.56 -177.67
C LEU A 336 61.97 -69.04 -178.01
N ARG A 337 62.73 -69.55 -177.02
CA ARG A 337 64.04 -70.21 -177.28
C ARG A 337 63.93 -71.44 -178.18
N GLY A 338 62.79 -72.14 -178.17
CA GLY A 338 62.53 -73.26 -179.06
C GLY A 338 62.13 -72.87 -180.50
N GLN A 339 61.69 -71.62 -180.73
CA GLN A 339 61.11 -71.20 -182.01
C GLN A 339 61.94 -70.16 -182.79
N MET A 340 62.83 -69.41 -182.12
CA MET A 340 63.58 -68.30 -182.74
C MET A 340 64.95 -68.71 -183.29
N GLY A 341 64.99 -69.79 -184.07
CA GLY A 341 66.14 -70.16 -184.91
C GLY A 341 66.29 -69.31 -186.19
N GLY A 342 65.56 -68.20 -186.30
CA GLY A 342 65.63 -67.30 -187.45
C GLY A 342 64.83 -66.00 -187.27
N ARG A 343 65.37 -64.92 -187.83
CA ARG A 343 64.89 -63.51 -187.87
C ARG A 343 65.03 -62.64 -186.61
N THR A 344 65.99 -61.74 -186.74
CA THR A 344 66.18 -60.39 -186.17
C THR A 344 65.13 -59.36 -186.67
N PRO A 345 65.10 -58.07 -186.23
CA PRO A 345 65.70 -57.40 -185.05
C PRO A 345 64.68 -56.48 -184.29
N GLU A 346 65.17 -55.52 -183.47
CA GLU A 346 64.53 -54.23 -183.09
C GLU A 346 63.26 -54.27 -182.18
N ALA A 347 62.85 -53.21 -181.45
CA ALA A 347 63.58 -52.09 -180.81
C ALA A 347 62.66 -51.31 -179.81
N ASP A 348 63.31 -50.42 -179.02
CA ASP A 348 62.82 -49.11 -178.56
C ASP A 348 61.86 -48.95 -177.34
N ALA A 349 61.64 -47.68 -176.97
CA ALA A 349 61.43 -47.16 -175.62
C ALA A 349 59.98 -46.95 -175.11
N GLY A 350 59.86 -46.90 -173.77
CA GLY A 350 59.59 -45.63 -173.10
C GLY A 350 58.22 -45.35 -172.46
N LEU A 351 58.20 -44.24 -171.71
CA LEU A 351 57.03 -43.52 -171.12
C LEU A 351 56.30 -44.23 -169.95
N VAL A 352 55.58 -43.58 -169.00
CA VAL A 352 55.50 -42.24 -168.33
C VAL A 352 54.04 -42.05 -167.82
N ASN A 353 53.79 -41.14 -166.87
CA ASN A 353 52.45 -40.61 -166.47
C ASN A 353 51.54 -41.56 -165.63
N ASP A 354 50.53 -41.10 -164.85
CA ASP A 354 50.11 -39.76 -164.36
C ASP A 354 49.36 -39.89 -162.99
N SER A 355 48.55 -38.90 -162.61
CA SER A 355 48.11 -38.53 -161.26
C SER A 355 46.58 -38.60 -160.99
N GLY A 356 46.17 -38.31 -159.75
CA GLY A 356 44.77 -38.08 -159.33
C GLY A 356 44.18 -39.15 -158.38
N SER A 357 43.01 -38.96 -157.73
CA SER A 357 42.21 -37.75 -157.44
C SER A 357 41.09 -38.08 -156.43
N GLY A 358 40.41 -37.07 -155.83
CA GLY A 358 39.19 -37.23 -155.01
C GLY A 358 39.41 -37.28 -153.48
N ARG A 359 38.73 -36.53 -152.57
CA ARG A 359 37.60 -35.55 -152.53
C ARG A 359 36.20 -36.08 -152.15
N GLY A 360 35.77 -35.82 -150.91
CA GLY A 360 34.38 -35.87 -150.39
C GLY A 360 34.36 -35.62 -148.86
N THR A 361 33.68 -34.63 -148.25
CA THR A 361 32.22 -34.42 -147.97
C THR A 361 31.62 -35.40 -146.94
N SER A 362 30.86 -35.01 -145.89
CA SER A 362 30.35 -33.68 -145.45
C SER A 362 29.62 -33.68 -144.07
N GLY A 363 29.55 -32.52 -143.38
CA GLY A 363 28.44 -32.11 -142.46
C GLY A 363 28.87 -31.65 -141.04
N ARG A 364 28.74 -30.39 -140.57
CA ARG A 364 27.55 -29.58 -140.13
C ARG A 364 26.87 -30.13 -138.83
N LYS A 365 26.59 -29.36 -137.75
CA LYS A 365 26.43 -27.89 -137.53
C LYS A 365 26.64 -27.43 -136.04
N ALA A 366 26.78 -26.11 -135.84
CA ALA A 366 26.80 -25.20 -134.63
C ALA A 366 26.20 -25.65 -133.26
N ARG A 367 26.66 -25.25 -132.03
CA ARG A 367 27.08 -23.94 -131.38
C ARG A 367 25.90 -23.04 -130.89
N PRO A 368 26.05 -22.07 -129.93
CA PRO A 368 26.74 -22.05 -128.60
C PRO A 368 26.12 -21.13 -127.47
N ARG A 369 26.67 -21.12 -126.22
CA ARG A 369 26.64 -20.00 -125.18
C ARG A 369 25.25 -19.58 -124.57
N ALA A 370 25.11 -18.83 -123.44
CA ALA A 370 25.97 -18.53 -122.26
C ALA A 370 25.18 -17.92 -121.05
N ALA A 371 25.73 -18.07 -119.84
CA ALA A 371 25.67 -17.28 -118.57
C ALA A 371 24.49 -16.33 -118.18
N GLN A 372 24.10 -16.38 -116.89
CA GLN A 372 23.65 -15.22 -116.07
C GLN A 372 23.96 -15.41 -114.56
N ARG A 373 23.70 -14.42 -113.68
CA ARG A 373 24.16 -14.34 -112.27
C ARG A 373 23.15 -13.63 -111.33
N ARG A 374 23.20 -13.98 -110.02
CA ARG A 374 22.87 -13.14 -108.83
C ARG A 374 21.37 -12.74 -108.66
N PRO A 375 20.96 -12.08 -107.55
CA PRO A 375 21.07 -12.51 -106.14
C PRO A 375 19.78 -12.22 -105.30
N GLY A 376 19.77 -12.50 -103.98
CA GLY A 376 18.84 -11.80 -103.06
C GLY A 376 18.51 -12.51 -101.74
N PRO A 377 18.88 -11.94 -100.58
CA PRO A 377 18.35 -12.31 -99.26
C PRO A 377 17.47 -11.21 -98.65
N THR A 378 16.49 -11.59 -97.81
CA THR A 378 15.83 -10.67 -96.86
C THR A 378 15.56 -11.41 -95.55
N ALA A 379 16.19 -10.94 -94.47
CA ALA A 379 15.77 -11.23 -93.10
C ALA A 379 15.13 -9.96 -92.52
N THR A 380 14.07 -10.12 -91.73
CA THR A 380 13.47 -9.01 -90.98
C THR A 380 12.99 -9.53 -89.62
N THR A 381 13.83 -9.34 -88.61
CA THR A 381 13.45 -9.40 -87.20
C THR A 381 12.88 -8.06 -86.77
N THR A 382 11.76 -8.07 -86.06
CA THR A 382 11.35 -6.95 -85.19
C THR A 382 10.69 -7.50 -83.94
N ASP A 383 11.35 -7.28 -82.81
CA ASP A 383 10.77 -7.32 -81.47
C ASP A 383 9.54 -6.39 -81.38
N THR A 384 8.45 -6.78 -80.71
CA THR A 384 8.28 -6.84 -79.24
C THR A 384 8.27 -5.45 -78.60
N ALA A 385 7.09 -5.03 -78.15
CA ALA A 385 6.90 -3.93 -77.22
C ALA A 385 6.58 -4.49 -75.82
N PRO A 386 7.08 -3.83 -74.76
CA PRO A 386 6.21 -3.28 -73.72
C PRO A 386 6.12 -1.74 -73.86
N ALA A 387 5.08 -1.01 -73.46
CA ALA A 387 4.12 -1.14 -72.36
C ALA A 387 4.67 -0.71 -70.98
N ASP A 388 3.79 -0.09 -70.18
CA ASP A 388 4.01 0.53 -68.86
C ASP A 388 4.99 1.73 -68.81
N GLU A 389 4.94 2.64 -67.83
CA GLU A 389 4.21 2.62 -66.54
C GLU A 389 3.19 3.75 -66.34
N THR A 390 2.25 3.55 -65.41
CA THR A 390 1.38 4.60 -64.86
C THR A 390 1.54 4.72 -63.34
N ARG A 391 1.21 5.91 -62.79
CA ARG A 391 1.03 6.21 -61.34
C ARG A 391 2.33 6.16 -60.48
N PRO A 392 2.29 6.62 -59.19
CA PRO A 392 1.16 7.22 -58.45
C PRO A 392 1.37 8.67 -57.97
N VAL A 393 0.27 9.28 -57.50
CA VAL A 393 0.23 10.46 -56.63
C VAL A 393 -0.36 10.03 -55.29
N ALA A 394 0.31 10.31 -54.16
CA ALA A 394 -0.20 10.31 -52.78
C ALA A 394 0.96 10.49 -51.77
N PRO A 395 0.72 10.88 -50.51
CA PRO A 395 -0.37 11.71 -49.98
C PRO A 395 0.15 12.88 -49.09
N ASP A 396 -0.77 13.62 -48.48
CA ASP A 396 -0.49 14.62 -47.45
C ASP A 396 0.02 14.01 -46.12
N ALA A 397 0.80 14.80 -45.38
CA ALA A 397 0.91 14.76 -43.91
C ALA A 397 0.31 16.09 -43.40
N GLN A 398 -0.61 16.10 -42.42
CA GLN A 398 -0.34 15.93 -40.98
C GLN A 398 0.73 16.94 -40.49
N GLU A 399 0.46 17.85 -39.55
CA GLU A 399 -0.63 17.94 -38.54
C GLU A 399 -1.28 19.33 -38.46
#